data_AF-A0AAD8V4M3-F1
#
_entry.id   AF-A0AAD8V4M3-F1
#
_cell.length_a   1.000
_cell.length_b   1.000
_cell.length_c   1.000
_cell.angle_alpha   90.00
_cell.angle_beta   90.00
_cell.angle_gamma   90.00
#
_symmetry.space_group_name_H-M   'P 1'
#
loop_
_entity.id
_entity.type
_entity.pdbx_description
1 polymer ?
#
loop_
_entity_poly.entity_id
_entity_poly.type
_entity_poly.pdbx_seq_one_letter_code
_entity_poly.pdbx_strand_id
1 'polypeptide(L)'
;MAAHTGFLSYVVNFNMAPLALIGFVSLVTLAYVFGTIIYNVYFHPLYRYPGHKLPAATKIPHALCSVSGQAHHKILELHQKFGPIVRVRKRLASKTERPDFMGSTLQKRSGSEELTFEELKSNAAILITAGSETTATALSATTYYLLTNPNALKKLSDEIRNTFASEADIDMSSSQKLAYMHAVINEGLRMYPPVPTRMPRKVNSDGGVFLGEYVPPDASQIINSTRDKHR
;
A
#
# COMPACT_ATOMS: atom_id res chain seq x y z
N MET A 1 -69.20 -40.18 -9.91
CA MET A 1 -67.92 -40.15 -10.67
C MET A 1 -67.23 -38.79 -10.53
N ALA A 2 -67.03 -38.28 -9.30
CA ALA A 2 -66.50 -36.91 -9.07
C ALA A 2 -65.53 -36.80 -7.87
N ALA A 3 -65.24 -37.90 -7.16
CA ALA A 3 -64.39 -37.87 -5.96
C ALA A 3 -62.90 -38.12 -6.25
N HIS A 4 -62.55 -38.69 -7.41
CA HIS A 4 -61.15 -38.99 -7.76
C HIS A 4 -60.39 -37.80 -8.38
N THR A 5 -61.06 -36.75 -8.85
CA THR A 5 -60.43 -35.58 -9.46
C THR A 5 -59.90 -34.56 -8.43
N GLY A 6 -60.49 -34.52 -7.23
CA GLY A 6 -60.09 -33.60 -6.16
C GLY A 6 -58.77 -33.96 -5.47
N PHE A 7 -58.51 -35.26 -5.26
CA PHE A 7 -57.30 -35.74 -4.58
C PHE A 7 -56.04 -35.52 -5.43
N LEU A 8 -56.11 -35.80 -6.74
CA LEU A 8 -55.01 -35.52 -7.67
C LEU A 8 -54.74 -34.02 -7.79
N SER A 9 -55.78 -33.19 -7.81
CA SER A 9 -55.63 -31.73 -7.86
C SER A 9 -55.00 -31.16 -6.58
N TYR A 10 -55.32 -31.71 -5.41
CA TYR A 10 -54.74 -31.28 -4.13
C TYR A 10 -53.26 -31.69 -3.98
N VAL A 11 -52.91 -32.93 -4.37
CA VAL A 11 -51.53 -33.42 -4.35
C VAL A 11 -50.65 -32.68 -5.37
N VAL A 12 -51.17 -32.37 -6.56
CA VAL A 12 -50.47 -31.55 -7.56
C VAL A 12 -50.29 -30.12 -7.07
N ASN A 13 -51.33 -29.48 -6.51
CA ASN A 13 -51.20 -28.12 -5.95
C ASN A 13 -50.24 -28.05 -4.74
N PHE A 14 -50.22 -29.09 -3.89
CA PHE A 14 -49.32 -29.17 -2.74
C PHE A 14 -47.84 -29.31 -3.15
N ASN A 15 -47.55 -30.02 -4.26
CA ASN A 15 -46.19 -30.10 -4.82
C ASN A 15 -45.77 -28.82 -5.59
N MET A 16 -46.74 -28.08 -6.16
CA MET A 16 -46.48 -26.88 -6.96
C MET A 16 -46.32 -25.61 -6.12
N ALA A 17 -46.95 -25.52 -4.94
CA ALA A 17 -46.82 -24.38 -4.02
C ALA A 17 -45.37 -24.11 -3.52
N PRO A 18 -44.59 -25.10 -3.05
CA PRO A 18 -43.20 -24.86 -2.63
C PRO A 18 -42.29 -24.52 -3.82
N LEU A 19 -42.54 -25.10 -5.01
CA LEU A 19 -41.79 -24.78 -6.23
C LEU A 19 -42.05 -23.34 -6.69
N ALA A 20 -43.30 -22.87 -6.61
CA ALA A 20 -43.66 -21.48 -6.91
C ALA A 20 -43.01 -20.50 -5.93
N LEU A 21 -42.94 -20.85 -4.63
CA LEU A 21 -42.25 -20.03 -3.62
C LEU A 21 -40.74 -19.95 -3.87
N ILE A 22 -40.09 -21.07 -4.21
CA ILE A 22 -38.68 -21.11 -4.59
C ILE A 22 -38.44 -20.29 -5.86
N GLY A 23 -39.34 -20.38 -6.85
CA GLY A 23 -39.30 -19.56 -8.06
C GLY A 23 -39.40 -18.06 -7.77
N PHE A 24 -40.29 -17.66 -6.86
CA PHE A 24 -40.43 -16.25 -6.46
C PHE A 24 -39.20 -15.74 -5.70
N VAL A 25 -38.69 -16.50 -4.74
CA VAL A 25 -37.48 -16.13 -3.98
C VAL A 25 -36.28 -16.02 -4.90
N SER A 26 -36.08 -16.98 -5.81
CA SER A 26 -34.98 -16.94 -6.78
C SER A 26 -35.08 -15.74 -7.72
N LEU A 27 -36.28 -15.39 -8.20
CA LEU A 27 -36.53 -14.21 -9.03
C LEU A 27 -36.19 -12.91 -8.29
N VAL A 28 -36.65 -12.76 -7.04
CA VAL A 28 -36.36 -11.58 -6.20
C VAL A 28 -34.85 -11.45 -5.95
N THR A 29 -34.18 -12.57 -5.69
CA THR A 29 -32.73 -12.59 -5.47
C THR A 29 -31.97 -12.20 -6.75
N LEU A 30 -32.41 -12.71 -7.90
CA LEU A 30 -31.86 -12.34 -9.21
C LEU A 30 -32.04 -10.85 -9.53
N ALA A 31 -33.23 -10.31 -9.27
CA ALA A 31 -33.51 -8.89 -9.44
C ALA A 31 -32.64 -8.02 -8.51
N TYR A 32 -32.45 -8.45 -7.26
CA TYR A 32 -31.56 -7.79 -6.31
C TYR A 32 -30.09 -7.83 -6.75
N VAL A 33 -29.60 -8.98 -7.23
CA VAL A 33 -28.24 -9.12 -7.77
C VAL A 33 -28.07 -8.24 -9.02
N PHE A 34 -29.05 -8.20 -9.92
CA PHE A 34 -29.00 -7.37 -11.11
C PHE A 34 -29.00 -5.87 -10.78
N GLY A 35 -29.85 -5.45 -9.83
CA GLY A 35 -29.89 -4.08 -9.33
C GLY A 35 -28.57 -3.66 -8.67
N THR A 36 -27.96 -4.54 -7.85
CA THR A 36 -26.65 -4.26 -7.25
C THR A 36 -25.53 -4.20 -8.29
N ILE A 37 -25.56 -5.01 -9.34
CA ILE A 37 -24.60 -4.92 -10.46
C ILE A 37 -24.70 -3.55 -11.15
N ILE A 38 -25.91 -3.11 -11.50
CA ILE A 38 -26.13 -1.81 -12.16
C ILE A 38 -25.69 -0.67 -11.24
N TYR A 39 -26.08 -0.72 -9.98
CA TYR A 39 -25.67 0.26 -8.98
C TYR A 39 -24.13 0.31 -8.86
N ASN A 40 -23.47 -0.84 -8.76
CA ASN A 40 -22.03 -0.94 -8.60
C ASN A 40 -21.24 -0.40 -9.80
N VAL A 41 -21.75 -0.61 -11.02
CA VAL A 41 -21.08 -0.18 -12.26
C VAL A 41 -21.28 1.29 -12.57
N TYR A 42 -22.43 1.89 -12.20
CA TYR A 42 -22.79 3.25 -12.65
C TYR A 42 -22.99 4.26 -11.52
N PHE A 43 -23.56 3.85 -10.39
CA PHE A 43 -23.98 4.77 -9.32
C PHE A 43 -23.11 4.68 -8.07
N HIS A 44 -22.19 3.71 -8.02
CA HIS A 44 -21.29 3.56 -6.88
C HIS A 44 -20.32 4.76 -6.80
N PRO A 45 -19.99 5.26 -5.60
CA PRO A 45 -18.99 6.32 -5.42
C PRO A 45 -17.62 6.00 -6.05
N LEU A 46 -17.36 4.71 -6.31
CA LEU A 46 -16.14 4.20 -6.92
C LEU A 46 -16.23 3.95 -8.45
N TYR A 47 -17.37 4.19 -9.11
CA TYR A 47 -17.54 3.97 -10.56
C TYR A 47 -16.62 4.88 -11.40
N ARG A 48 -16.33 6.09 -10.89
CA ARG A 48 -15.50 7.10 -11.57
C ARG A 48 -14.03 6.69 -11.69
N TYR A 49 -13.63 5.59 -11.05
CA TYR A 49 -12.24 5.13 -11.06
C TYR A 49 -11.97 4.20 -12.25
N PRO A 50 -10.89 4.44 -13.03
CA PRO A 50 -10.56 3.63 -14.19
C PRO A 50 -10.19 2.22 -13.73
N GLY A 51 -10.98 1.25 -14.19
CA GLY A 51 -10.81 -0.16 -13.90
C GLY A 51 -11.67 -1.02 -14.83
N HIS A 52 -11.35 -2.30 -14.92
CA HIS A 52 -12.20 -3.26 -15.62
C HIS A 52 -13.62 -3.27 -15.01
N LYS A 53 -14.65 -3.25 -15.84
CA LYS A 53 -16.05 -3.18 -15.37
C LYS A 53 -16.54 -4.48 -14.73
N LEU A 54 -15.99 -5.63 -15.13
CA LEU A 54 -16.44 -6.95 -14.64
C LEU A 54 -16.21 -7.14 -13.12
N PRO A 55 -15.04 -6.80 -12.55
CA PRO A 55 -14.79 -6.90 -11.11
C PRO A 55 -15.37 -5.73 -10.29
N ALA A 56 -15.78 -4.65 -10.96
CA ALA A 56 -16.61 -3.63 -10.32
C ALA A 56 -18.06 -4.12 -10.15
N ALA A 57 -18.57 -4.89 -11.11
CA ALA A 57 -19.91 -5.47 -11.07
C ALA A 57 -20.05 -6.59 -10.02
N THR A 58 -19.05 -7.46 -9.86
CA THR A 58 -19.20 -8.68 -9.05
C THR A 58 -17.90 -9.12 -8.37
N LYS A 59 -18.01 -9.78 -7.21
CA LYS A 59 -16.86 -10.36 -6.46
C LYS A 59 -16.34 -11.68 -7.02
N ILE A 60 -17.03 -12.30 -7.99
CA ILE A 60 -16.69 -13.62 -8.54
C ILE A 60 -15.28 -13.68 -9.14
N PRO A 61 -14.83 -12.71 -9.96
CA PRO A 61 -13.46 -12.73 -10.49
C PRO A 61 -12.39 -12.70 -9.39
N HIS A 62 -12.66 -11.99 -8.29
CA HIS A 62 -11.77 -11.93 -7.14
C HIS A 62 -11.72 -13.29 -6.42
N ALA A 63 -12.87 -13.93 -6.20
CA ALA A 63 -12.93 -15.26 -5.59
C ALA A 63 -12.19 -16.30 -6.44
N LEU A 64 -12.38 -16.29 -7.77
CA LEU A 64 -11.63 -17.14 -8.69
C LEU A 64 -10.13 -16.87 -8.63
N CYS A 65 -9.73 -15.60 -8.57
CA CYS A 65 -8.32 -15.23 -8.46
C CYS A 65 -7.70 -15.72 -7.13
N SER A 66 -8.44 -15.64 -6.03
CA SER A 66 -8.04 -16.18 -4.72
C SER A 66 -7.89 -17.71 -4.72
N VAL A 67 -8.80 -18.42 -5.39
CA VAL A 67 -8.75 -19.90 -5.50
C VAL A 67 -7.67 -20.37 -6.47
N SER A 68 -7.40 -19.61 -7.53
CA SER A 68 -6.40 -19.95 -8.56
C SER A 68 -4.93 -19.79 -8.13
N GLY A 69 -4.68 -19.20 -6.96
CA GLY A 69 -3.33 -18.86 -6.50
C GLY A 69 -2.66 -17.69 -7.26
N GLN A 70 -3.26 -17.17 -8.34
CA GLN A 70 -2.68 -16.13 -9.20
C GLN A 70 -2.90 -14.69 -8.69
N ALA A 71 -3.48 -14.52 -7.49
CA ALA A 71 -3.79 -13.21 -6.92
C ALA A 71 -2.58 -12.26 -6.92
N HIS A 72 -1.39 -12.76 -6.56
CA HIS A 72 -0.16 -11.97 -6.51
C HIS A 72 0.26 -11.44 -7.90
N HIS A 73 0.16 -12.26 -8.96
CA HIS A 73 0.43 -11.81 -10.34
C HIS A 73 -0.59 -10.79 -10.82
N LYS A 74 -1.89 -11.01 -10.56
CA LYS A 74 -2.94 -10.08 -11.00
C LYS A 74 -2.86 -8.75 -10.26
N ILE A 75 -2.58 -8.79 -8.96
CA ILE A 75 -2.34 -7.60 -8.15
C ILE A 75 -1.08 -6.88 -8.66
N LEU A 76 -0.01 -7.59 -9.02
CA LEU A 76 1.19 -7.00 -9.61
C LEU A 76 0.90 -6.31 -10.95
N GLU A 77 0.19 -6.98 -11.86
CA GLU A 77 -0.23 -6.42 -13.16
C GLU A 77 -1.04 -5.12 -12.97
N LEU A 78 -1.98 -5.12 -12.01
CA LEU A 78 -2.78 -3.94 -11.68
C LEU A 78 -1.92 -2.82 -11.07
N HIS A 79 -0.94 -3.15 -10.23
CA HIS A 79 0.02 -2.17 -9.69
C HIS A 79 0.94 -1.61 -10.79
N GLN A 80 1.36 -2.42 -11.76
CA GLN A 80 2.14 -1.95 -12.91
C GLN A 80 1.32 -1.04 -13.82
N LYS A 81 0.05 -1.39 -14.06
CA LYS A 81 -0.84 -0.65 -14.96
C LYS A 81 -1.37 0.66 -14.37
N PHE A 82 -1.74 0.66 -13.09
CA PHE A 82 -2.41 1.79 -12.44
C PHE A 82 -1.55 2.49 -11.38
N GLY A 83 -0.49 1.84 -10.88
CA GLY A 83 0.54 2.46 -10.05
C GLY A 83 0.01 3.17 -8.79
N PRO A 84 0.61 4.33 -8.43
CA PRO A 84 0.24 5.13 -7.26
C PRO A 84 -1.22 5.61 -7.28
N ILE A 85 -1.87 5.63 -8.45
CA ILE A 85 -3.23 6.15 -8.62
C ILE A 85 -4.24 5.39 -7.75
N VAL A 86 -4.04 4.08 -7.56
CA VAL A 86 -4.93 3.24 -6.76
C VAL A 86 -4.86 3.66 -5.28
N ARG A 87 -3.66 3.97 -4.79
CA ARG A 87 -3.43 4.35 -3.38
C ARG A 87 -3.93 5.76 -3.11
N VAL A 88 -3.63 6.72 -3.98
CA VAL A 88 -4.07 8.12 -3.83
C VAL A 88 -5.58 8.23 -3.94
N ARG A 89 -6.19 7.61 -4.94
CA ARG A 89 -7.66 7.68 -5.12
C ARG A 89 -8.43 6.94 -4.04
N LYS A 90 -7.93 5.78 -3.57
CA LYS A 90 -8.49 5.10 -2.40
C LYS A 90 -8.44 6.01 -1.16
N ARG A 91 -7.34 6.73 -0.97
CA ARG A 91 -7.19 7.69 0.13
C ARG A 91 -8.15 8.88 0.02
N LEU A 92 -8.33 9.44 -1.18
CA LEU A 92 -9.30 10.52 -1.44
C LEU A 92 -10.75 10.07 -1.23
N ALA A 93 -11.08 8.83 -1.57
CA ALA A 93 -12.40 8.25 -1.35
C ALA A 93 -12.66 7.93 0.13
N SER A 94 -11.61 7.68 0.92
CA SER A 94 -11.71 7.34 2.33
C SER A 94 -11.82 8.63 3.16
N LYS A 95 -13.00 8.88 3.73
CA LYS A 95 -13.21 9.93 4.72
C LYS A 95 -12.69 9.45 6.08
N THR A 96 -11.39 9.57 6.32
CA THR A 96 -10.78 9.27 7.61
C THR A 96 -10.57 10.55 8.41
N GLU A 97 -10.90 10.54 9.70
CA GLU A 97 -10.53 11.63 10.62
C GLU A 97 -9.06 11.53 11.07
N ARG A 98 -8.42 10.38 10.84
CA ARG A 98 -7.00 10.17 11.19
C ARG A 98 -6.13 11.18 10.43
N PRO A 99 -5.31 11.98 11.13
CA PRO A 99 -4.37 12.87 10.49
C PRO A 99 -3.28 12.03 9.80
N ASP A 100 -3.06 12.32 8.52
CA ASP A 100 -1.95 11.78 7.75
C ASP A 100 -1.45 12.85 6.77
N PHE A 101 -0.30 12.58 6.16
CA PHE A 101 0.33 13.51 5.21
C PHE A 101 -0.64 13.95 4.10
N MET A 102 -1.44 13.00 3.58
CA MET A 102 -2.40 13.28 2.50
C MET A 102 -3.52 14.21 2.99
N GLY A 103 -4.03 14.00 4.20
CA GLY A 103 -5.02 14.87 4.84
C GLY A 103 -4.50 16.30 4.99
N SER A 104 -3.27 16.47 5.46
CA SER A 104 -2.63 17.80 5.56
C SER A 104 -2.40 18.45 4.19
N THR A 105 -2.10 17.64 3.16
CA THR A 105 -1.88 18.12 1.79
C THR A 105 -3.19 18.52 1.09
N LEU A 106 -4.31 17.91 1.49
CA LEU A 106 -5.66 18.19 0.96
C LEU A 106 -6.38 19.33 1.70
N GLN A 107 -5.86 19.74 2.86
CA GLN A 107 -6.43 20.85 3.62
C GLN A 107 -6.16 22.15 2.86
N LYS A 108 -7.23 22.81 2.41
CA LYS A 108 -7.17 24.04 1.61
C LYS A 108 -6.29 25.08 2.30
N ARG A 109 -5.16 25.41 1.70
CA ARG A 109 -4.34 26.56 2.09
C ARG A 109 -4.96 27.80 1.46
N SER A 110 -5.35 28.77 2.29
CA SER A 110 -5.78 30.09 1.81
C SER A 110 -4.58 30.80 1.18
N GLY A 111 -4.51 30.78 -0.15
CA GLY A 111 -3.40 31.38 -0.93
C GLY A 111 -2.82 30.41 -1.95
N SER A 112 -3.32 30.49 -3.18
CA SER A 112 -2.74 30.07 -4.48
C SER A 112 -2.07 28.70 -4.69
N GLU A 113 -1.95 27.80 -3.71
CA GLU A 113 -1.28 26.50 -3.90
C GLU A 113 -2.17 25.32 -3.52
N GLU A 114 -3.28 25.14 -4.26
CA GLU A 114 -3.97 23.85 -4.29
C GLU A 114 -3.20 22.91 -5.23
N LEU A 115 -2.64 21.82 -4.69
CA LEU A 115 -1.97 20.80 -5.49
C LEU A 115 -2.99 20.09 -6.39
N THR A 116 -2.67 20.01 -7.68
CA THR A 116 -3.47 19.26 -8.64
C THR A 116 -3.43 17.77 -8.32
N PHE A 117 -4.41 17.02 -8.83
CA PHE A 117 -4.44 15.56 -8.66
C PHE A 117 -3.16 14.90 -9.20
N GLU A 118 -2.57 15.41 -10.28
CA GLU A 118 -1.33 14.87 -10.86
C GLU A 118 -0.11 15.17 -9.98
N GLU A 119 -0.01 16.37 -9.41
CA GLU A 119 1.06 16.69 -8.44
C GLU A 119 0.93 15.86 -7.17
N LEU A 120 -0.29 15.71 -6.65
CA LEU A 120 -0.57 14.87 -5.49
C LEU A 120 -0.18 13.40 -5.76
N LYS A 121 -0.49 12.90 -6.96
CA LYS A 121 -0.11 11.56 -7.41
C LYS A 121 1.41 11.42 -7.51
N SER A 122 2.10 12.40 -8.09
CA SER A 122 3.56 12.41 -8.22
C SER A 122 4.24 12.41 -6.85
N ASN A 123 3.83 13.33 -5.96
CA ASN A 123 4.38 13.44 -4.61
C ASN A 123 4.12 12.17 -3.78
N ALA A 124 2.92 11.59 -3.87
CA ALA A 124 2.61 10.35 -3.19
C ALA A 124 3.47 9.18 -3.70
N ALA A 125 3.73 9.11 -5.01
CA ALA A 125 4.61 8.10 -5.59
C ALA A 125 6.02 8.20 -5.02
N ILE A 126 6.58 9.42 -5.01
CA ILE A 126 7.92 9.69 -4.47
C ILE A 126 8.01 9.27 -3.00
N LEU A 127 7.04 9.65 -2.17
CA LEU A 127 7.03 9.32 -0.75
C LEU A 127 6.91 7.82 -0.49
N ILE A 128 6.04 7.13 -1.24
CA ILE A 128 5.85 5.68 -1.11
C ILE A 128 7.14 4.95 -1.50
N THR A 129 7.74 5.29 -2.63
CA THR A 129 8.97 4.63 -3.09
C THR A 129 10.14 4.94 -2.15
N ALA A 130 10.34 6.22 -1.81
CA ALA A 130 11.43 6.64 -0.93
C ALA A 130 11.34 5.98 0.45
N GLY A 131 10.16 5.92 1.06
CA GLY A 131 9.97 5.35 2.39
C GLY A 131 9.95 3.81 2.44
N SER A 132 9.56 3.15 1.35
CA SER A 132 9.43 1.68 1.33
C SER A 132 10.74 1.00 0.95
N GLU A 133 11.36 1.39 -0.16
CA GLU A 133 12.54 0.68 -0.67
C GLU A 133 13.76 0.92 0.22
N THR A 134 14.05 2.17 0.59
CA THR A 134 15.24 2.49 1.40
C THR A 134 15.20 1.83 2.78
N THR A 135 14.05 1.88 3.46
CA THR A 135 13.86 1.27 4.78
C THR A 135 13.96 -0.25 4.70
N ALA A 136 13.32 -0.87 3.70
CA ALA A 136 13.39 -2.32 3.51
C ALA A 136 14.84 -2.77 3.28
N THR A 137 15.57 -2.09 2.39
CA THR A 137 16.98 -2.37 2.13
C THR A 137 17.84 -2.21 3.39
N ALA A 138 17.66 -1.13 4.16
CA ALA A 138 18.41 -0.89 5.40
C ALA A 138 18.18 -2.01 6.43
N LEU A 139 16.91 -2.39 6.63
CA LEU A 139 16.54 -3.45 7.57
C LEU A 139 17.05 -4.81 7.11
N SER A 140 16.88 -5.16 5.83
CA SER A 140 17.41 -6.41 5.27
C SER A 140 18.93 -6.52 5.44
N ALA A 141 19.68 -5.47 5.13
CA ALA A 141 21.13 -5.45 5.31
C ALA A 141 21.51 -5.56 6.79
N THR A 142 20.85 -4.80 7.67
CA THR A 142 21.11 -4.84 9.12
C THR A 142 20.84 -6.23 9.70
N THR A 143 19.71 -6.86 9.33
CA THR A 143 19.37 -8.22 9.74
C THR A 143 20.40 -9.24 9.23
N TYR A 144 20.83 -9.13 7.97
CA TYR A 144 21.88 -9.98 7.43
C TYR A 144 23.17 -9.88 8.25
N TYR A 145 23.65 -8.66 8.55
CA TYR A 145 24.85 -8.47 9.35
C TYR A 145 24.69 -8.99 10.79
N LEU A 146 23.54 -8.83 11.41
CA LEU A 146 23.27 -9.40 12.73
C LEU A 146 23.34 -10.93 12.73
N LEU A 147 22.74 -11.57 11.73
CA LEU A 147 22.77 -13.04 11.60
C LEU A 147 24.18 -13.59 11.35
N THR A 148 25.05 -12.81 10.68
CA THR A 148 26.47 -13.17 10.51
C THR A 148 27.35 -12.85 11.72
N ASN A 149 26.84 -12.11 12.72
CA ASN A 149 27.57 -11.71 13.92
C ASN A 149 26.81 -12.10 15.20
N PRO A 150 26.91 -13.38 15.65
CA PRO A 150 26.12 -13.90 16.78
C PRO A 150 26.29 -13.11 18.07
N ASN A 151 27.49 -12.59 18.35
CA ASN A 151 27.76 -11.78 19.54
C ASN A 151 26.97 -10.47 19.55
N ALA A 152 26.90 -9.78 18.39
CA ALA A 152 26.13 -8.55 18.25
C ALA A 152 24.62 -8.82 18.34
N LEU A 153 24.15 -9.88 17.69
CA LEU A 153 22.75 -10.30 17.78
C LEU A 153 22.35 -10.65 19.22
N LYS A 154 23.20 -11.38 19.95
CA LYS A 154 22.97 -11.71 21.36
C LYS A 154 22.89 -10.44 22.20
N LYS A 155 23.88 -9.54 22.08
CA LYS A 155 23.91 -8.29 22.85
C LYS A 155 22.68 -7.41 22.58
N LEU A 156 22.24 -7.29 21.33
CA LEU A 156 21.01 -6.57 20.97
C LEU A 156 19.76 -7.23 21.54
N SER A 157 19.68 -8.56 21.42
CA SER A 157 18.54 -9.33 21.97
C SER A 157 18.45 -9.19 23.48
N ASP A 158 19.59 -9.23 24.18
CA ASP A 158 19.68 -9.03 25.61
C ASP A 158 19.25 -7.60 26.00
N GLU A 159 19.70 -6.56 25.27
CA GLU A 159 19.28 -5.17 25.51
C GLU A 159 17.76 -5.01 25.41
N ILE A 160 17.15 -5.53 24.35
CA ILE A 160 15.70 -5.41 24.12
C ILE A 160 14.92 -6.21 25.16
N ARG A 161 15.26 -7.49 25.38
CA ARG A 161 14.52 -8.39 26.28
C ARG A 161 14.66 -8.04 27.76
N ASN A 162 15.75 -7.37 28.15
CA ASN A 162 15.91 -6.88 29.52
C ASN A 162 15.23 -5.53 29.75
N THR A 163 14.95 -4.77 28.69
CA THR A 163 14.32 -3.43 28.80
C THR A 163 12.79 -3.52 28.81
N PHE A 164 12.21 -4.43 28.04
CA PHE A 164 10.75 -4.52 27.87
C PHE A 164 10.19 -5.87 28.34
N ALA A 165 9.12 -5.81 29.13
CA ALA A 165 8.40 -7.01 29.57
C ALA A 165 7.43 -7.52 28.50
N SER A 166 6.85 -6.62 27.70
CA SER A 166 5.91 -6.93 26.65
C SER A 166 6.08 -6.05 25.42
N GLU A 167 5.53 -6.48 24.28
CA GLU A 167 5.48 -5.68 23.04
C GLU A 167 4.71 -4.38 23.23
N ALA A 168 3.71 -4.35 24.10
CA ALA A 168 2.91 -3.17 24.38
C ALA A 168 3.70 -2.04 25.04
N ASP A 169 4.84 -2.34 25.64
CA ASP A 169 5.74 -1.37 26.28
C ASP A 169 6.69 -0.69 25.27
N ILE A 170 6.68 -1.14 24.02
CA ILE A 170 7.53 -0.63 22.94
C ILE A 170 6.81 0.50 22.22
N ASP A 171 7.21 1.73 22.55
CA ASP A 171 6.74 2.95 21.91
C ASP A 171 7.92 3.80 21.40
N MET A 172 7.62 4.92 20.75
CA MET A 172 8.64 5.81 20.20
C MET A 172 9.60 6.36 21.27
N SER A 173 9.08 6.72 22.44
CA SER A 173 9.88 7.27 23.55
C SER A 173 10.67 6.20 24.29
N SER A 174 10.11 5.02 24.47
CA SER A 174 10.77 3.93 25.18
C SER A 174 11.90 3.32 24.35
N SER A 175 11.72 3.23 23.03
CA SER A 175 12.74 2.75 22.08
C SER A 175 13.97 3.67 21.97
N GLN A 176 13.83 4.98 22.25
CA GLN A 176 14.96 5.93 22.22
C GLN A 176 16.06 5.63 23.24
N LYS A 177 15.74 4.85 24.29
CA LYS A 177 16.67 4.50 25.36
C LYS A 177 17.63 3.37 24.96
N LEU A 178 17.36 2.64 23.88
CA LEU A 178 18.14 1.49 23.42
C LEU A 178 19.40 1.95 22.67
N ALA A 179 20.45 2.27 23.42
CA ALA A 179 21.70 2.80 22.87
C ALA A 179 22.37 1.81 21.90
N TYR A 180 22.37 0.51 22.20
CA TYR A 180 22.99 -0.49 21.35
C TYR A 180 22.17 -0.78 20.09
N MET A 181 20.83 -0.78 20.17
CA MET A 181 19.96 -0.80 18.99
C MET A 181 20.28 0.36 18.03
N HIS A 182 20.41 1.58 18.54
CA HIS A 182 20.79 2.73 17.72
C HIS A 182 22.18 2.57 17.11
N ALA A 183 23.14 2.04 17.86
CA ALA A 183 24.47 1.73 17.34
C ALA A 183 24.42 0.68 16.21
N VAL A 184 23.62 -0.38 16.36
CA VAL A 184 23.42 -1.41 15.33
C VAL A 184 22.80 -0.82 14.06
N ILE A 185 21.78 0.02 14.18
CA ILE A 185 21.14 0.68 13.02
C ILE A 185 22.16 1.59 12.32
N ASN A 186 22.90 2.39 13.08
CA ASN A 186 23.92 3.28 12.53
C ASN A 186 25.03 2.49 11.83
N GLU A 187 25.45 1.37 12.41
CA GLU A 187 26.46 0.50 11.81
C GLU A 187 25.94 -0.21 10.55
N GLY A 188 24.68 -0.64 10.55
CA GLY A 188 24.02 -1.18 9.36
C GLY A 188 23.99 -0.17 8.22
N LEU A 189 23.62 1.08 8.51
CA LEU A 189 23.65 2.18 7.54
C LEU A 189 25.06 2.61 7.14
N ARG A 190 26.07 2.40 8.00
CA ARG A 190 27.49 2.64 7.71
C ARG A 190 28.01 1.59 6.72
N MET A 191 27.74 0.31 6.97
CA MET A 191 28.19 -0.82 6.17
C MET A 191 27.44 -0.92 4.83
N TYR A 192 26.13 -0.66 4.84
CA TYR A 192 25.29 -0.74 3.66
C TYR A 192 24.29 0.43 3.64
N PRO A 193 24.68 1.61 3.14
CA PRO A 193 23.75 2.70 2.93
C PRO A 193 22.83 2.36 1.75
N PRO A 194 21.49 2.35 1.92
CA PRO A 194 20.56 2.07 0.83
C PRO A 194 20.71 2.99 -0.39
N VAL A 195 21.17 4.22 -0.15
CA VAL A 195 21.45 5.22 -1.18
C VAL A 195 22.95 5.57 -1.08
N PRO A 196 23.83 4.84 -1.79
CA PRO A 196 25.28 5.02 -1.67
C PRO A 196 25.76 6.33 -2.32
N THR A 197 25.06 6.82 -3.34
CA THR A 197 25.37 8.09 -4.01
C THR A 197 24.23 9.07 -3.82
N ARG A 198 24.55 10.32 -3.45
CA ARG A 198 23.53 11.38 -3.40
C ARG A 198 23.10 11.78 -4.82
N MET A 199 21.91 12.38 -4.93
CA MET A 199 21.44 12.97 -6.19
C MET A 199 22.48 13.99 -6.70
N PRO A 200 22.79 13.99 -8.02
CA PRO A 200 23.75 14.91 -8.59
C PRO A 200 23.34 16.36 -8.32
N ARG A 201 24.31 17.18 -7.91
CA ARG A 201 24.16 18.62 -7.78
C ARG A 201 24.77 19.26 -9.02
N LYS A 202 24.05 20.19 -9.64
CA LYS A 202 24.57 20.95 -10.78
C LYS A 202 25.35 22.16 -10.26
N VAL A 203 26.55 22.40 -10.81
CA VAL A 203 27.32 23.60 -10.52
C VAL A 203 26.64 24.80 -11.16
N ASN A 204 26.64 25.93 -10.45
CA ASN A 204 26.09 27.20 -10.94
C ASN A 204 26.78 27.63 -12.24
N SER A 205 26.16 28.55 -12.98
CA SER A 205 26.66 29.09 -14.25
C SER A 205 28.07 29.68 -14.17
N ASP A 206 28.49 30.09 -12.97
CA ASP A 206 29.76 30.80 -12.77
C ASP A 206 30.92 29.83 -12.45
N GLY A 207 30.66 28.53 -12.43
CA GLY A 207 31.58 27.52 -11.94
C GLY A 207 31.74 27.59 -10.42
N GLY A 208 32.77 26.95 -9.89
CA GLY A 208 33.12 27.07 -8.46
C GLY A 208 34.42 26.37 -8.12
N VAL A 209 35.07 26.82 -7.04
CA VAL A 209 36.27 26.18 -6.49
C VAL A 209 35.86 25.27 -5.35
N PHE A 210 36.20 23.98 -5.44
CA PHE A 210 35.91 22.95 -4.45
C PHE A 210 37.21 22.28 -4.04
N LEU A 211 37.56 22.33 -2.75
CA LEU A 211 38.81 21.77 -2.22
C LEU A 211 40.08 22.30 -2.94
N GLY A 212 40.06 23.56 -3.39
CA GLY A 212 41.16 24.18 -4.13
C GLY A 212 41.15 23.92 -5.63
N GLU A 213 40.26 23.07 -6.13
CA GLU A 213 40.14 22.71 -7.55
C GLU A 213 38.99 23.47 -8.23
N TYR A 214 39.23 24.03 -9.41
CA TYR A 214 38.18 24.68 -10.20
C TYR A 214 37.30 23.64 -10.90
N VAL A 215 35.99 23.77 -10.72
CA VAL A 215 34.98 22.95 -11.38
C VAL A 215 34.19 23.83 -12.36
N PRO A 216 34.10 23.43 -13.64
CA PRO A 216 33.47 24.24 -14.67
C PRO A 216 31.95 24.40 -14.46
N PRO A 217 31.34 25.40 -15.11
CA PRO A 217 29.89 25.58 -15.13
C PRO A 217 29.18 24.33 -15.62
N ASP A 218 27.94 24.13 -15.17
CA ASP A 218 27.06 23.04 -15.58
C ASP A 218 27.55 21.61 -15.27
N ALA A 219 28.73 21.45 -14.65
CA ALA A 219 29.22 20.16 -14.19
C ALA A 219 28.26 19.52 -13.18
N SER A 220 28.11 18.19 -13.26
CA SER A 220 27.35 17.41 -12.29
C SER A 220 28.28 16.86 -11.21
N GLN A 221 28.06 17.26 -9.96
CA GLN A 221 28.79 16.74 -8.81
C GLN A 221 27.99 15.64 -8.12
N ILE A 222 28.65 14.51 -7.85
CA ILE A 222 28.08 13.38 -7.11
C ILE A 222 28.92 13.15 -5.86
N ILE A 223 28.26 13.13 -4.71
CA ILE A 223 28.90 12.79 -3.43
C ILE A 223 28.68 11.29 -3.19
N ASN A 224 29.79 10.56 -3.01
CA ASN A 224 29.75 9.13 -2.73
C ASN A 224 29.79 8.91 -1.21
N SER A 225 28.63 8.54 -0.64
CA SER A 225 28.48 8.36 0.80
C SER A 225 29.26 7.15 1.35
N THR A 226 29.52 6.11 0.56
CA THR A 226 30.31 4.96 1.05
C THR A 226 31.79 5.32 1.12
N ARG A 227 32.29 6.11 0.17
CA ARG A 227 33.69 6.52 0.18
C ARG A 227 34.01 7.55 1.26
N ASP A 228 33.10 8.50 1.48
CA ASP A 228 33.40 9.68 2.31
C ASP A 228 33.15 9.45 3.82
N LYS A 229 32.38 8.43 4.22
CA LYS A 229 32.11 8.11 5.64
C LYS A 229 33.11 7.12 6.27
N HIS A 230 34.01 6.54 5.48
CA HIS A 230 35.00 5.54 5.92
C HIS A 230 36.42 6.11 6.07
N ARG A 231 36.58 7.43 5.95
CA ARG A 231 37.78 8.18 6.35
C ARG A 231 37.47 8.95 7.63
#